data_AF-A0AAE8JV08-F1
#
_entry.id   AF-A0AAE8JV08-F1
#
_cell.length_a   1.000
_cell.length_b   1.000
_cell.length_c   1.000
_cell.angle_alpha   90.00
_cell.angle_beta   90.00
_cell.angle_gamma   90.00
#
_symmetry.space_group_name_H-M   'P 1'
#
loop_
_entity.id
_entity.type
_entity.pdbx_description
1 polymer ?
#
loop_
_entity_poly.entity_id
_entity_poly.type
_entity_poly.pdbx_seq_one_letter_code
_entity_poly.pdbx_strand_id
1 'polypeptide(L)'
;MANHSSTRGVLLCVLLTLAGTALAQSATTTRSSNTLQPITTPTPVQPTVAPPRTLQPAPSAAPVPSQLGQRPVAPTIPTRGPAQTPVAPAGSQVAPTKPMIYDRNGRLLQGMQPAGANRVLDTKTGRYYDAVPAGDGMRVVR
;
A
#
# COMPACT_ATOMS: atom_id res chain seq x y z
N MET A 1 -70.67 48.91 7.17
CA MET A 1 -69.84 47.91 7.89
C MET A 1 -70.70 46.65 7.95
N ALA A 2 -70.37 45.43 7.52
CA ALA A 2 -69.10 44.79 7.20
C ALA A 2 -69.37 43.47 6.43
N ASN A 3 -68.95 43.35 5.16
CA ASN A 3 -69.12 42.12 4.39
C ASN A 3 -67.80 41.59 3.75
N HIS A 4 -66.65 42.12 4.15
CA HIS A 4 -65.36 41.83 3.48
C HIS A 4 -64.50 40.76 4.21
N SER A 5 -64.91 40.35 5.41
CA SER A 5 -64.11 39.47 6.28
C SER A 5 -64.22 37.98 5.90
N SER A 6 -65.35 37.57 5.31
CA SER A 6 -65.66 36.15 5.12
C SER A 6 -65.00 35.54 3.87
N THR A 7 -64.77 36.34 2.83
CA THR A 7 -64.23 35.88 1.54
C THR A 7 -62.74 35.58 1.60
N ARG A 8 -61.99 36.28 2.47
CA ARG A 8 -60.54 36.08 2.66
C ARG A 8 -60.21 34.78 3.39
N GLY A 9 -61.04 34.37 4.35
CA GLY A 9 -60.83 33.14 5.11
C GLY A 9 -61.03 31.87 4.28
N VAL A 10 -62.00 31.88 3.36
CA VAL A 10 -62.25 30.76 2.44
C VAL A 10 -61.12 30.62 1.44
N LEU A 11 -60.57 31.73 0.93
CA LEU A 11 -59.46 31.70 -0.03
C LEU A 11 -58.17 31.12 0.58
N LEU A 12 -57.89 31.40 1.85
CA LEU A 12 -56.74 30.83 2.58
C LEU A 12 -56.90 29.34 2.82
N CYS A 13 -58.11 28.84 3.13
CA CYS A 13 -58.34 27.41 3.36
C CYS A 13 -58.12 26.56 2.09
N VAL A 14 -58.45 27.08 0.91
CA VAL A 14 -58.27 26.36 -0.37
C VAL A 14 -56.78 26.22 -0.74
N LEU A 15 -55.92 27.15 -0.32
CA LEU A 15 -54.48 27.12 -0.67
C LEU A 15 -53.68 26.09 0.16
N LEU A 16 -54.10 25.77 1.39
CA LEU A 16 -53.36 24.82 2.24
C LEU A 16 -53.58 23.35 1.87
N THR A 17 -54.61 23.01 1.10
CA THR A 17 -54.94 21.61 0.78
C THR A 17 -54.16 21.02 -0.39
N LEU A 18 -53.25 21.77 -1.03
CA LEU A 18 -52.50 21.31 -2.20
C LEU A 18 -51.11 20.72 -1.90
N ALA A 19 -50.70 20.68 -0.64
CA ALA A 19 -49.38 20.19 -0.23
C ALA A 19 -49.50 18.86 0.53
N GLY A 20 -49.74 17.77 -0.19
CA GLY A 20 -49.55 16.45 0.41
C GLY A 20 -50.21 15.34 -0.37
N THR A 21 -49.40 14.57 -1.11
CA THR A 21 -49.35 13.09 -1.09
C THR A 21 -48.63 12.57 -2.34
N ALA A 22 -47.43 12.01 -2.16
CA ALA A 22 -46.87 11.00 -3.08
C ALA A 22 -45.78 10.18 -2.37
N LEU A 23 -46.18 9.11 -1.68
CA LEU A 23 -45.97 7.69 -2.02
C LEU A 23 -44.69 7.08 -1.41
N ALA A 24 -44.90 6.28 -0.36
CA ALA A 24 -43.91 5.37 0.20
C ALA A 24 -43.67 4.19 -0.77
N GLN A 25 -42.45 4.07 -1.28
CA GLN A 25 -42.05 2.95 -2.14
C GLN A 25 -41.77 1.72 -1.27
N SER A 26 -42.54 0.65 -1.48
CA SER A 26 -42.26 -0.66 -0.90
C SER A 26 -41.28 -1.41 -1.81
N ALA A 27 -40.06 -1.65 -1.34
CA ALA A 27 -39.07 -2.43 -2.07
C ALA A 27 -39.17 -3.92 -1.68
N THR A 28 -39.72 -4.73 -2.58
CA THR A 28 -39.69 -6.20 -2.48
C THR A 28 -38.25 -6.68 -2.63
N THR A 29 -37.67 -7.24 -1.56
CA THR A 29 -36.33 -7.85 -1.58
C THR A 29 -36.39 -9.27 -2.14
N THR A 30 -35.73 -9.49 -3.28
CA THR A 30 -35.43 -10.83 -3.79
C THR A 30 -34.16 -11.36 -3.11
N ARG A 31 -34.27 -12.45 -2.34
CA ARG A 31 -33.15 -13.09 -1.62
C ARG A 31 -32.49 -14.13 -2.53
N SER A 32 -31.23 -13.92 -2.92
CA SER A 32 -30.41 -14.98 -3.54
C SER A 32 -29.62 -15.73 -2.47
N SER A 33 -29.77 -17.06 -2.44
CA SER A 33 -29.03 -17.96 -1.56
C SER A 33 -27.69 -18.33 -2.22
N ASN A 34 -26.58 -18.28 -1.48
CA ASN A 34 -25.25 -18.62 -1.96
C ASN A 34 -24.77 -19.89 -1.24
N THR A 35 -24.65 -21.00 -1.97
CA THR A 35 -24.10 -22.25 -1.46
C THR A 35 -22.57 -22.20 -1.47
N LEU A 36 -21.96 -22.33 -0.30
CA LEU A 36 -20.51 -22.31 -0.13
C LEU A 36 -19.90 -23.65 -0.55
N GLN A 37 -18.84 -23.60 -1.38
CA GLN A 37 -18.05 -24.79 -1.73
C GLN A 37 -17.01 -25.09 -0.63
N PRO A 38 -16.72 -26.37 -0.32
CA PRO A 38 -15.70 -26.73 0.65
C PRO A 38 -14.30 -26.35 0.15
N ILE A 39 -13.52 -25.72 1.01
CA ILE A 39 -12.12 -25.35 0.76
C ILE A 39 -11.23 -26.58 0.99
N THR A 40 -10.45 -26.98 -0.02
CA THR A 40 -9.44 -28.02 0.14
C THR A 40 -8.16 -27.41 0.75
N THR A 41 -7.71 -27.97 1.87
CA THR A 41 -6.47 -27.56 2.54
C THR A 41 -5.26 -28.06 1.74
N PRO A 42 -4.31 -27.19 1.34
CA PRO A 42 -3.10 -27.65 0.67
C PRO A 42 -2.17 -28.39 1.63
N THR A 43 -1.65 -29.53 1.18
CA THR A 43 -0.74 -30.38 1.94
C THR A 43 0.60 -29.67 2.18
N PRO A 44 1.19 -29.70 3.39
CA PRO A 44 2.48 -29.09 3.65
C PRO A 44 3.60 -29.79 2.87
N VAL A 45 4.46 -29.02 2.21
CA VAL A 45 5.68 -29.53 1.57
C VAL A 45 6.86 -29.47 2.54
N GLN A 46 7.58 -30.58 2.67
CA GLN A 46 8.74 -30.69 3.55
C GLN A 46 10.00 -30.17 2.82
N PRO A 47 10.84 -29.34 3.46
CA PRO A 47 12.06 -28.82 2.84
C PRO A 47 13.11 -29.92 2.66
N THR A 48 13.71 -29.97 1.47
CA THR A 48 14.81 -30.88 1.14
C THR A 48 16.09 -30.46 1.84
N VAL A 49 16.67 -31.36 2.63
CA VAL A 49 17.96 -31.15 3.32
C VAL A 49 19.10 -31.50 2.37
N ALA A 50 20.02 -30.56 2.17
CA ALA A 50 21.23 -30.78 1.35
C ALA A 50 22.26 -31.66 2.08
N PRO A 51 23.06 -32.46 1.36
CA PRO A 51 24.04 -33.35 1.98
C PRO A 51 25.22 -32.57 2.61
N PRO A 52 25.86 -33.14 3.65
CA PRO A 52 26.99 -32.51 4.33
C PRO A 52 28.24 -32.46 3.42
N ARG A 53 28.99 -31.36 3.51
CA ARG A 53 30.25 -31.17 2.79
C ARG A 53 31.35 -32.06 3.38
N THR A 54 32.12 -32.71 2.52
CA THR A 54 33.30 -33.49 2.92
C THR A 54 34.41 -32.54 3.40
N LEU A 55 35.05 -32.90 4.52
CA LEU A 55 36.19 -32.15 5.07
C LEU A 55 37.46 -32.52 4.30
N GLN A 56 38.13 -31.51 3.75
CA GLN A 56 39.40 -31.68 3.04
C GLN A 56 40.55 -31.79 4.06
N PRO A 57 41.48 -32.76 3.94
CA PRO A 57 42.63 -32.88 4.83
C PRO A 57 43.54 -31.64 4.75
N ALA A 58 44.03 -31.19 5.90
CA ALA A 58 44.94 -30.06 5.99
C ALA A 58 46.31 -30.41 5.36
N PRO A 59 46.93 -29.49 4.58
CA PRO A 59 48.26 -29.72 4.03
C PRO A 59 49.30 -29.73 5.15
N SER A 60 50.20 -30.72 5.12
CA SER A 60 51.32 -30.81 6.06
C SER A 60 52.28 -29.64 5.83
N ALA A 61 52.42 -28.76 6.83
CA ALA A 61 53.26 -27.57 6.75
C ALA A 61 54.75 -27.94 6.79
N ALA A 62 55.54 -27.39 5.86
CA ALA A 62 56.99 -27.47 5.90
C ALA A 62 57.55 -26.62 7.07
N PRO A 63 58.75 -26.93 7.60
CA PRO A 63 59.38 -26.17 8.68
C PRO A 63 59.57 -24.70 8.30
N VAL A 64 59.14 -23.78 9.17
CA VAL A 64 59.29 -22.34 8.96
C VAL A 64 60.73 -21.92 9.29
N PRO A 65 61.50 -21.36 8.34
CA PRO A 65 62.87 -20.93 8.59
C PRO A 65 62.91 -19.84 9.68
N SER A 66 63.64 -20.10 10.76
CA SER A 66 63.70 -19.20 11.94
C SER A 66 64.89 -18.23 11.91
N GLN A 67 65.74 -18.29 10.88
CA GLN A 67 66.92 -17.43 10.76
C GLN A 67 66.65 -16.22 9.87
N LEU A 68 67.12 -15.04 10.31
CA LEU A 68 66.88 -13.75 9.66
C LEU A 68 67.29 -13.74 8.17
N GLY A 69 68.34 -14.48 7.81
CA GLY A 69 68.84 -14.60 6.42
C GLY A 69 68.16 -15.68 5.57
N GLN A 70 67.29 -16.52 6.15
CA GLN A 70 66.53 -17.55 5.42
C GLN A 70 65.11 -17.10 5.06
N ARG A 71 64.70 -15.91 5.49
CA ARG A 71 63.37 -15.37 5.16
C ARG A 71 63.38 -14.86 3.72
N PRO A 72 62.47 -15.34 2.84
CA PRO A 72 62.31 -14.77 1.51
C PRO A 72 62.06 -13.27 1.60
N VAL A 73 62.79 -12.47 0.83
CA VAL A 73 62.53 -11.03 0.70
C VAL A 73 61.18 -10.87 0.03
N ALA A 74 60.25 -10.19 0.70
CA ALA A 74 58.92 -9.97 0.16
C ALA A 74 59.05 -9.15 -1.14
N PRO A 75 58.44 -9.58 -2.25
CA PRO A 75 58.44 -8.81 -3.48
C PRO A 75 57.73 -7.47 -3.24
N THR A 76 58.33 -6.39 -3.74
CA THR A 76 57.74 -5.05 -3.67
C THR A 76 56.44 -5.04 -4.49
N ILE A 77 55.30 -4.88 -3.82
CA ILE A 77 54.00 -4.74 -4.49
C ILE A 77 53.96 -3.34 -5.12
N PRO A 78 53.77 -3.20 -6.43
CA PRO A 78 53.55 -1.88 -7.03
C PRO A 78 52.27 -1.30 -6.44
N THR A 79 52.39 -0.16 -5.77
CA THR A 79 51.26 0.60 -5.22
C THR A 79 50.41 1.10 -6.38
N ARG A 80 49.40 0.31 -6.77
CA ARG A 80 48.35 0.81 -7.66
C ARG A 80 47.58 1.86 -6.85
N GLY A 81 47.32 3.01 -7.46
CA GLY A 81 46.63 4.13 -6.83
C GLY A 81 45.26 3.75 -6.23
N PRO A 82 44.56 4.73 -5.61
CA PRO A 82 43.35 4.47 -4.83
C PRO A 82 42.36 3.57 -5.59
N ALA A 83 41.78 2.60 -4.86
CA ALA A 83 40.79 1.70 -5.40
C ALA A 83 39.63 2.50 -6.00
N GLN A 84 39.27 2.22 -7.25
CA GLN A 84 38.12 2.86 -7.86
C GLN A 84 36.84 2.28 -7.28
N THR A 85 35.98 3.14 -6.73
CA THR A 85 34.65 2.77 -6.25
C THR A 85 33.80 2.33 -7.44
N PRO A 86 33.16 1.15 -7.40
CA PRO A 86 32.24 0.73 -8.45
C PRO A 86 31.09 1.76 -8.57
N VAL A 87 30.95 2.37 -9.74
CA VAL A 87 29.82 3.24 -10.05
C VAL A 87 28.66 2.37 -10.50
N ALA A 88 27.49 2.53 -9.88
CA ALA A 88 26.28 1.84 -10.31
C ALA A 88 26.01 2.14 -11.81
N PRO A 89 25.60 1.15 -12.62
CA PRO A 89 25.31 1.37 -14.03
C PRO A 89 24.35 2.54 -14.24
N ALA A 90 24.67 3.42 -15.18
CA ALA A 90 23.79 4.50 -15.59
C ALA A 90 22.42 3.93 -15.98
N GLY A 91 21.37 4.35 -15.28
CA GLY A 91 20.01 3.80 -15.45
C GLY A 91 19.53 2.93 -14.28
N SER A 92 20.33 2.73 -13.23
CA SER A 92 19.88 2.13 -11.96
C SER A 92 19.01 3.12 -11.15
N GLN A 93 17.93 3.62 -11.76
CA GLN A 93 16.93 4.43 -11.08
C GLN A 93 15.83 3.49 -10.59
N VAL A 94 15.73 3.34 -9.27
CA VAL A 94 14.56 2.69 -8.66
C VAL A 94 13.36 3.59 -8.96
N ALA A 95 12.37 3.06 -9.68
CA ALA A 95 11.18 3.82 -10.01
C ALA A 95 10.53 4.34 -8.71
N PRO A 96 10.10 5.62 -8.66
CA PRO A 96 9.43 6.13 -7.48
C PRO A 96 8.15 5.33 -7.25
N THR A 97 8.10 4.57 -6.15
CA THR A 97 6.92 3.82 -5.75
C THR A 97 5.78 4.80 -5.52
N LYS A 98 4.66 4.60 -6.25
CA LYS A 98 3.45 5.40 -6.04
C LYS A 98 2.98 5.24 -4.59
N PRO A 99 2.71 6.33 -3.84
CA PRO A 99 2.27 6.22 -2.46
C PRO A 99 0.93 5.50 -2.35
N MET A 100 0.82 4.59 -1.38
CA MET A 100 -0.41 3.83 -1.12
C MET A 100 -1.39 4.69 -0.33
N ILE A 101 -2.67 4.68 -0.71
CA ILE A 101 -3.70 5.47 -0.02
C ILE A 101 -4.72 4.53 0.58
N TYR A 102 -4.98 4.66 1.87
CA TYR A 102 -5.82 3.77 2.64
C TYR A 102 -7.10 4.48 3.09
N ASP A 103 -8.19 3.72 3.26
CA ASP A 103 -9.36 4.16 3.99
C ASP A 103 -9.09 4.15 5.52
N ARG A 104 -10.02 4.71 6.27
CA ARG A 104 -10.04 4.69 7.74
C ARG A 104 -9.92 3.30 8.38
N ASN A 105 -10.28 2.23 7.67
CA ASN A 105 -10.20 0.83 8.11
C ASN A 105 -8.90 0.13 7.65
N GLY A 106 -7.98 0.86 6.99
CA GLY A 106 -6.72 0.32 6.47
C GLY A 106 -6.83 -0.39 5.11
N ARG A 107 -7.95 -0.27 4.40
CA ARG A 107 -8.11 -0.84 3.05
C ARG A 107 -7.53 0.09 2.00
N LEU A 108 -6.82 -0.46 1.02
CA LEU A 108 -6.26 0.32 -0.08
C LEU A 108 -7.37 0.93 -0.96
N LEU A 109 -7.37 2.25 -1.10
CA LEU A 109 -8.24 3.02 -1.96
C LEU A 109 -7.60 3.20 -3.34
N GLN A 110 -8.14 2.46 -4.31
CA GLN A 110 -7.75 2.56 -5.71
C GLN A 110 -8.34 3.82 -6.37
N GLY A 111 -7.51 4.53 -7.14
CA GLY A 111 -7.90 5.80 -7.76
C GLY A 111 -7.77 7.01 -6.82
N MET A 112 -7.14 6.85 -5.66
CA MET A 112 -6.67 7.99 -4.88
C MET A 112 -5.20 8.27 -5.24
N GLN A 113 -4.84 9.54 -5.26
CA GLN A 113 -3.46 9.99 -5.38
C GLN A 113 -3.17 11.06 -4.33
N PRO A 114 -1.96 11.11 -3.75
CA PRO A 114 -1.58 12.22 -2.89
C PRO A 114 -1.58 13.52 -3.69
N ALA A 115 -2.15 14.57 -3.11
CA ALA A 115 -2.36 15.85 -3.77
C ALA A 115 -1.83 17.04 -2.95
N GLY A 116 -1.01 16.77 -1.94
CA GLY A 116 -0.41 17.76 -1.06
C GLY A 116 -0.21 17.22 0.35
N ALA A 117 0.24 18.09 1.25
CA ALA A 117 0.37 17.75 2.66
C ALA A 117 -1.01 17.36 3.23
N ASN A 118 -1.12 16.15 3.78
CA ASN A 118 -2.33 15.66 4.41
C ASN A 118 -3.59 15.66 3.51
N ARG A 119 -3.42 15.61 2.18
CA ARG A 119 -4.55 15.58 1.24
C ARG A 119 -4.37 14.54 0.14
N VAL A 120 -5.48 13.91 -0.23
CA VAL A 120 -5.55 12.98 -1.35
C VAL A 120 -6.63 13.43 -2.32
N LEU A 121 -6.35 13.30 -3.61
CA LEU A 121 -7.26 13.54 -4.70
C LEU A 121 -7.82 12.19 -5.17
N ASP A 122 -9.13 12.08 -5.19
CA ASP A 122 -9.84 11.02 -5.88
C ASP A 122 -9.83 11.33 -7.38
N THR A 123 -9.09 10.55 -8.14
CA THR A 123 -8.95 10.72 -9.59
C THR A 123 -10.23 10.34 -10.34
N LYS A 124 -11.19 9.65 -9.71
CA LYS A 124 -12.47 9.30 -10.32
C LYS A 124 -13.48 10.43 -10.19
N THR A 125 -13.53 11.07 -9.02
CA THR A 125 -14.53 12.11 -8.72
C THR A 125 -13.97 13.54 -8.76
N GLY A 126 -12.64 13.70 -8.82
CA GLY A 126 -11.97 15.00 -8.72
C GLY A 126 -12.01 15.61 -7.32
N ARG A 127 -12.48 14.86 -6.31
CA ARG A 127 -12.68 15.37 -4.95
C ARG A 127 -11.42 15.20 -4.11
N TYR A 128 -11.19 16.19 -3.23
CA TYR A 128 -10.12 16.13 -2.25
C TYR A 128 -10.63 15.61 -0.92
N TYR A 129 -9.82 14.79 -0.28
CA TYR A 129 -10.05 14.26 1.06
C TYR A 129 -8.87 14.56 1.95
N ASP A 130 -9.16 14.80 3.22
CA ASP A 130 -8.12 14.95 4.22
C ASP A 130 -7.60 13.57 4.62
N ALA A 131 -6.29 13.48 4.78
CA ALA A 131 -5.58 12.24 5.04
C ALA A 131 -4.43 12.46 6.01
N VAL A 132 -4.09 11.43 6.77
CA VAL A 132 -2.95 11.43 7.69
C VAL A 132 -1.86 10.49 7.17
N PRO A 133 -0.57 10.77 7.43
CA PRO A 133 0.50 9.82 7.13
C PRO A 133 0.26 8.48 7.82
N ALA A 134 0.48 7.39 7.09
CA ALA A 134 0.29 6.04 7.57
C ALA A 134 1.38 5.13 6.98
N GLY A 135 2.51 5.01 7.68
CA GLY A 135 3.61 4.09 7.36
C GLY A 135 4.20 4.30 5.96
N ASP A 136 3.71 3.52 5.02
CA ASP A 136 4.08 3.46 3.61
C ASP A 136 3.25 4.39 2.70
N GLY A 137 2.30 5.13 3.27
CA GLY A 137 1.39 5.96 2.51
C GLY A 137 0.56 6.94 3.34
N MET A 138 -0.69 7.14 2.91
CA MET A 138 -1.64 8.07 3.56
C MET A 138 -2.95 7.36 3.88
N ARG A 139 -3.66 7.80 4.91
CA ARG A 139 -4.97 7.28 5.32
C ARG A 139 -6.02 8.38 5.36
N VAL A 140 -7.13 8.20 4.64
CA VAL A 140 -8.26 9.13 4.63
C VAL A 140 -9.00 9.10 5.98
N VAL A 141 -9.33 10.28 6.52
CA VAL A 141 -9.94 10.44 7.86
C VAL A 141 -11.44 10.76 7.86
N ARG A 142 -12.02 11.06 6.68
CA ARG A 142 -13.41 11.47 6.52
C ARG A 142 -14.42 10.35 6.74
#